data_AF-A0A4W6G7W8-F1
#
_entry.id   AF-A0A4W6G7W8-F1
#
_cell.length_a   1.000
_cell.length_b   1.000
_cell.length_c   1.000
_cell.angle_alpha   90.00
_cell.angle_beta   90.00
_cell.angle_gamma   90.00
#
_symmetry.space_group_name_H-M   'P 1'
#
loop_
_entity.id
_entity.type
_entity.pdbx_description
1 polymer ?
#
loop_
_entity_poly.entity_id
_entity_poly.type
_entity_poly.pdbx_seq_one_letter_code
_entity_poly.pdbx_strand_id
1 'polypeptide(L)'
;MNVIDHVRDMAAAGLHSNVRILSSLLLTMSNNNPELFSPAQKYQLLVYHADAIFHDKEYRNAACKYSMALQQKKVLSKTSKVRTSTGGAASNIQAQVLTYNIVAHEGSKMSL
;
A
#
# COMPACT_ATOMS: atom_id res chain seq x y z
N MET A 1 19.17 -0.70 -1.87
CA MET A 1 17.79 -1.11 -2.20
C MET A 1 17.12 -1.67 -0.96
N ASN A 2 15.89 -1.26 -0.66
CA ASN A 2 15.12 -1.76 0.48
C ASN A 2 14.32 -3.02 0.06
N VAL A 3 14.10 -3.96 0.98
CA VAL A 3 13.36 -5.21 0.69
C VAL A 3 11.94 -4.96 0.17
N ILE A 4 11.31 -3.87 0.61
CA ILE A 4 9.98 -3.46 0.14
C ILE A 4 10.02 -2.98 -1.32
N ASP A 5 11.13 -2.39 -1.77
CA ASP A 5 11.32 -2.04 -3.18
C ASP A 5 11.33 -3.29 -4.05
N HIS A 6 11.99 -4.37 -3.62
CA HIS A 6 11.99 -5.63 -4.35
C HIS A 6 10.59 -6.25 -4.46
N VAL A 7 9.79 -6.19 -3.39
CA VAL A 7 8.38 -6.64 -3.42
C VAL A 7 7.58 -5.83 -4.45
N ARG A 8 7.76 -4.51 -4.48
CA ARG A 8 7.13 -3.64 -5.49
C ARG A 8 7.57 -4.02 -6.90
N ASP A 9 8.86 -4.22 -7.12
CA ASP A 9 9.40 -4.50 -8.46
C ASP A 9 8.92 -5.87 -8.97
N MET A 10 8.82 -6.87 -8.10
CA MET A 10 8.17 -8.16 -8.42
C MET A 10 6.68 -8.01 -8.74
N ALA A 11 5.95 -7.17 -7.99
CA ALA A 11 4.54 -6.90 -8.25
C ALA A 11 4.35 -6.20 -9.60
N ALA A 12 5.20 -5.22 -9.92
CA ALA A 12 5.21 -4.54 -11.22
C ALA A 12 5.54 -5.49 -12.39
N ALA A 13 6.36 -6.52 -12.14
CA ALA A 13 6.66 -7.57 -13.10
C ALA A 13 5.57 -8.66 -13.20
N GLY A 14 4.46 -8.55 -12.45
CA GLY A 14 3.37 -9.53 -12.46
C GLY A 14 3.68 -10.86 -11.76
N LEU A 15 4.73 -10.93 -10.94
CA LEU A 15 5.16 -12.15 -10.23
C LEU A 15 4.35 -12.37 -8.94
N HIS A 16 3.01 -12.45 -9.05
CA HIS A 16 2.10 -12.47 -7.90
C HIS A 16 2.35 -13.63 -6.92
N SER A 17 2.69 -14.83 -7.41
CA SER A 17 3.04 -15.97 -6.55
C SER A 17 4.26 -15.69 -5.67
N ASN A 18 5.32 -15.12 -6.25
CA ASN A 18 6.53 -14.74 -5.51
C ASN A 18 6.24 -13.62 -4.50
N VAL A 19 5.46 -12.62 -4.92
CA VAL A 19 4.98 -11.55 -4.03
C VAL A 19 4.22 -12.14 -2.85
N ARG A 20 3.31 -13.09 -3.08
CA ARG A 20 2.51 -13.72 -2.03
C ARG A 20 3.38 -14.42 -0.98
N ILE A 21 4.34 -15.24 -1.41
CA ILE A 21 5.24 -15.98 -0.52
C ILE A 21 6.11 -15.00 0.28
N LEU A 22 6.79 -14.09 -0.40
CA LEU A 22 7.72 -13.17 0.24
C LEU A 22 6.99 -12.20 1.19
N SER A 23 5.87 -11.63 0.75
CA SER A 23 5.10 -10.71 1.59
C SER A 23 4.49 -11.39 2.82
N SER A 24 4.07 -12.65 2.72
CA SER A 24 3.61 -13.44 3.88
C SER A 24 4.72 -13.62 4.92
N LEU A 25 5.93 -13.96 4.48
CA LEU A 25 7.09 -14.10 5.37
C LEU A 25 7.43 -12.76 6.04
N LEU A 26 7.51 -11.68 5.26
CA LEU A 26 7.82 -10.34 5.78
C LEU A 26 6.75 -9.84 6.76
N LEU A 27 5.47 -10.11 6.50
CA LEU A 27 4.38 -9.78 7.44
C LEU A 27 4.52 -10.56 8.74
N THR A 28 4.89 -11.84 8.68
CA THR A 28 5.13 -12.67 9.86
C THR A 28 6.30 -12.12 10.68
N MET A 29 7.41 -11.77 10.01
CA MET A 29 8.55 -11.11 10.66
C MET A 29 8.16 -9.77 11.30
N SER A 30 7.35 -8.96 10.62
CA SER A 30 6.85 -7.67 11.15
C SER A 30 5.89 -7.82 12.33
N ASN A 31 5.15 -8.92 12.42
CA ASN A 31 4.27 -9.18 13.56
C ASN A 31 5.07 -9.61 14.79
N ASN A 32 6.13 -10.38 14.59
CA ASN A 32 7.05 -10.78 15.66
C ASN A 32 8.00 -9.66 16.08
N ASN A 33 8.33 -8.74 15.17
CA ASN A 33 9.14 -7.55 15.43
C ASN A 33 8.45 -6.28 14.87
N PRO A 34 7.61 -5.60 15.66
CA PRO A 34 6.82 -4.45 15.20
C PRO A 34 7.63 -3.26 14.66
N GLU A 35 8.89 -3.11 15.12
CA GLU A 35 9.79 -2.02 14.68
C GLU A 35 10.58 -2.35 13.42
N LEU A 36 10.48 -3.59 12.91
CA LEU A 36 11.20 -4.04 11.72
C LEU A 36 10.91 -3.18 10.47
N PHE A 37 9.67 -2.72 10.33
CA PHE A 37 9.24 -1.88 9.23
C PHE A 37 8.58 -0.62 9.77
N SER A 38 8.85 0.51 9.12
CA SER A 38 8.09 1.73 9.36
C SER A 38 6.59 1.51 9.09
N PRO A 39 5.71 2.32 9.70
CA PRO A 39 4.28 2.27 9.43
C PRO A 39 3.91 2.34 7.94
N ALA A 40 4.71 3.07 7.14
CA ALA A 40 4.49 3.22 5.70
C ALA A 40 4.88 1.95 4.92
N GLN A 41 6.01 1.34 5.27
CA GLN A 41 6.44 0.06 4.69
C GLN A 41 5.45 -1.06 5.03
N LYS A 42 4.95 -1.11 6.28
CA LYS A 42 3.94 -2.11 6.68
C LYS A 42 2.64 -1.93 5.91
N TYR A 43 2.23 -0.68 5.66
CA TYR A 43 1.07 -0.39 4.81
C TYR A 43 1.29 -0.91 3.37
N GLN A 44 2.41 -0.56 2.74
CA GLN A 44 2.73 -1.02 1.38
C GLN A 44 2.77 -2.55 1.29
N LEU A 45 3.39 -3.21 2.26
CA LEU A 45 3.49 -4.67 2.32
C LEU A 45 2.11 -5.34 2.42
N LEU A 46 1.20 -4.77 3.23
CA LEU A 46 -0.18 -5.25 3.33
C LEU A 46 -0.95 -5.12 2.01
N VAL A 47 -0.73 -4.03 1.26
CA VAL A 47 -1.36 -3.82 -0.06
C VAL A 47 -0.84 -4.84 -1.06
N TYR A 48 0.48 -4.98 -1.23
CA TYR A 48 1.04 -5.96 -2.17
C TYR A 48 0.63 -7.40 -1.85
N HIS A 49 0.55 -7.75 -0.57
CA HIS A 49 0.07 -9.06 -0.15
C HIS A 49 -1.42 -9.26 -0.49
N ALA A 50 -2.25 -8.23 -0.29
CA ALA A 50 -3.66 -8.27 -0.62
C ALA A 50 -3.88 -8.37 -2.14
N ASP A 51 -3.11 -7.64 -2.95
CA ASP A 51 -3.14 -7.71 -4.42
C ASP A 51 -2.81 -9.13 -4.91
N ALA A 52 -1.78 -9.76 -4.33
CA ALA A 52 -1.40 -11.12 -4.69
C ALA A 52 -2.49 -12.15 -4.32
N ILE A 53 -3.12 -12.02 -3.15
CA ILE A 53 -4.26 -12.87 -2.76
C ILE A 53 -5.47 -12.62 -3.66
N PHE A 54 -5.72 -11.37 -4.04
CA PHE A 54 -6.80 -11.01 -4.95
C PHE A 54 -6.60 -11.62 -6.34
N HIS A 55 -5.36 -11.61 -6.83
CA HIS A 55 -4.99 -12.25 -8.10
C HIS A 55 -5.30 -13.74 -8.09
N ASP A 56 -5.05 -14.42 -6.96
CA ASP A 56 -5.39 -15.83 -6.75
C ASP A 56 -6.89 -16.08 -6.51
N LYS A 57 -7.74 -15.06 -6.68
CA LYS A 57 -9.21 -15.09 -6.54
C LYS A 57 -9.70 -15.41 -5.12
N GLU A 58 -8.85 -15.26 -4.12
CA GLU A 58 -9.20 -15.44 -2.71
C GLU A 58 -9.77 -14.16 -2.10
N TYR A 59 -10.90 -13.70 -2.64
CA TYR A 59 -11.44 -12.36 -2.37
C TYR A 59 -11.72 -12.07 -0.90
N ARG A 60 -12.21 -13.07 -0.14
CA ARG A 60 -12.46 -12.91 1.30
C ARG A 60 -11.17 -12.63 2.07
N ASN A 61 -10.10 -13.32 1.72
CA ASN A 61 -8.79 -13.17 2.34
C ASN A 61 -8.16 -11.84 1.94
N ALA A 62 -8.28 -11.46 0.66
CA ALA A 62 -7.82 -10.15 0.16
C ALA A 62 -8.54 -9.00 0.88
N ALA A 63 -9.86 -9.05 1.03
CA ALA A 63 -10.65 -8.04 1.73
C ALA A 63 -10.19 -7.85 3.19
N CYS A 64 -9.87 -8.94 3.88
CA CYS A 64 -9.31 -8.88 5.23
C CYS A 64 -7.96 -8.14 5.25
N LYS A 65 -7.05 -8.46 4.33
CA LYS A 65 -5.73 -7.80 4.22
C LYS A 65 -5.84 -6.33 3.83
N TYR A 66 -6.73 -5.97 2.89
CA TYR A 66 -7.02 -4.57 2.58
C TYR A 66 -7.58 -3.82 3.79
N SER A 67 -8.46 -4.44 4.58
CA SER A 67 -8.99 -3.83 5.79
C SER A 67 -7.88 -3.53 6.81
N MET A 68 -6.90 -4.43 6.97
CA MET A 68 -5.71 -4.18 7.78
C MET A 68 -4.87 -3.03 7.20
N ALA A 69 -4.69 -2.97 5.88
CA ALA A 69 -3.95 -1.88 5.23
C ALA A 69 -4.62 -0.52 5.48
N LEU A 70 -5.96 -0.44 5.41
CA LEU A 70 -6.72 0.77 5.72
C LEU A 70 -6.55 1.21 7.17
N GLN A 71 -6.50 0.27 8.12
CA GLN A 71 -6.20 0.59 9.53
C GLN A 71 -4.78 1.15 9.67
N GLN A 72 -3.80 0.53 9.02
CA GLN A 72 -2.41 1.01 9.01
C GLN A 72 -2.30 2.42 8.38
N LYS A 73 -3.06 2.70 7.31
CA LYS A 73 -3.12 4.03 6.68
C LYS A 73 -3.60 5.12 7.63
N LYS A 74 -4.52 4.80 8.56
CA LYS A 74 -4.94 5.76 9.61
C LYS A 74 -3.81 6.11 10.59
N VAL A 75 -2.91 5.17 10.88
CA VAL A 75 -1.74 5.43 11.74
C VAL A 75 -0.82 6.48 11.12
N LEU A 76 -0.58 6.40 9.81
CA LEU A 76 0.20 7.39 9.07
C LEU A 76 -0.38 8.81 9.19
N SER A 77 -1.71 8.93 9.17
CA SER A 77 -2.39 10.22 9.26
C SER A 77 -2.31 10.88 10.65
N LYS A 78 -2.09 10.11 11.72
CA LYS A 78 -1.93 10.65 13.09
C LYS A 78 -0.56 11.30 13.31
N THR A 79 0.49 10.81 12.67
CA THR A 79 1.84 11.38 12.76
C THR A 79 1.97 12.74 12.07
N SER A 80 1.05 13.11 11.18
CA SER A 80 1.11 14.38 10.43
C SER A 80 0.58 15.60 11.19
N LYS A 81 0.00 15.44 12.40
CA LYS A 81 -0.56 16.56 13.18
C LYS A 81 0.41 17.22 14.16
N VAL A 82 1.68 16.79 14.21
CA VAL A 82 2.73 17.52 14.95
C VAL A 82 3.43 18.48 14.00
N ARG A 83 2.74 19.56 13.64
CA ARG A 83 3.41 20.78 13.17
C ARG A 83 2.56 22.00 13.56
N THR A 84 3.17 22.85 14.38
CA THR A 84 2.89 24.26 14.70
C THR A 84 1.63 24.64 15.49
N SER A 85 1.77 24.68 16.82
CA SER A 85 1.64 25.97 17.51
C SER A 85 2.92 26.79 17.27
N THR A 86 2.76 28.10 17.09
CA THR A 86 3.80 29.12 16.86
C THR A 86 4.21 29.27 15.39
N GLY A 87 3.95 30.48 14.86
CA GLY A 87 3.95 30.79 13.44
C GLY A 87 5.32 31.01 12.80
N GLY A 88 5.25 31.27 11.49
CA GLY A 88 6.36 31.78 10.69
C GLY A 88 6.83 30.82 9.58
N ALA A 89 6.84 31.36 8.36
CA ALA A 89 7.55 30.93 7.16
C ALA A 89 6.97 29.77 6.32
N ALA A 90 6.65 30.15 5.08
CA ALA A 90 6.20 29.32 3.97
C ALA A 90 7.23 28.26 3.56
N SER A 91 6.75 27.07 3.21
CA SER A 91 7.43 26.14 2.30
C SER A 91 6.37 25.21 1.70
N ASN A 92 6.07 25.46 0.43
CA ASN A 92 5.20 24.64 -0.41
C ASN A 92 5.90 23.30 -0.67
N ILE A 93 5.33 22.17 -0.22
CA ILE A 93 5.71 20.85 -0.70
C ILE A 93 4.44 20.15 -1.16
N GLN A 94 4.32 20.10 -2.48
CA GLN A 94 3.24 19.53 -3.27
C GLN A 94 3.16 18.02 -2.98
N ALA A 95 2.11 17.61 -2.27
CA ALA A 95 1.82 16.21 -2.05
C ALA A 95 1.39 15.57 -3.38
N GLN A 96 2.29 14.79 -3.98
CA GLN A 96 1.94 13.88 -5.07
C GLN A 96 1.05 12.76 -4.50
N VAL A 97 -0.26 13.00 -4.57
CA VAL A 97 -1.27 11.98 -4.37
C VAL A 97 -1.18 11.04 -5.58
N LEU A 98 -0.64 9.85 -5.39
CA LEU A 98 -0.76 8.77 -6.37
C LEU A 98 -2.23 8.30 -6.38
N THR A 99 -3.02 8.97 -7.21
CA THR A 99 -4.34 8.51 -7.64
C THR A 99 -4.12 7.30 -8.55
N TYR A 100 -4.35 6.10 -8.01
CA TYR A 100 -4.54 4.92 -8.84
C TYR A 100 -5.90 5.07 -9.52
N ASN A 101 -5.90 5.40 -10.81
CA ASN A 101 -7.09 5.39 -11.65
C ASN A 101 -7.56 3.95 -11.80
N ILE A 102 -8.67 3.61 -11.15
CA ILE A 102 -9.50 2.47 -11.53
C ILE A 102 -10.17 2.88 -12.85
N VAL A 103 -9.63 2.42 -13.97
CA VAL A 103 -10.26 2.61 -15.27
C VAL A 103 -11.47 1.66 -15.34
N ALA A 104 -12.63 2.16 -14.94
CA ALA A 104 -13.91 1.57 -15.28
C ALA A 104 -14.10 1.69 -16.79
N HIS A 105 -14.08 0.56 -17.47
CA HIS A 105 -14.39 0.43 -18.89
C HIS A 105 -15.92 0.55 -19.07
N GLU A 106 -16.43 1.78 -19.10
CA GLU A 106 -17.81 2.10 -19.50
C GLU A 106 -17.85 2.48 -20.98
N GLY A 107 -18.90 2.00 -21.64
CA GLY A 107 -18.98 1.82 -23.09
C GLY A 107 -18.87 3.08 -23.93
N SER A 108 -18.06 2.99 -24.97
CA SER A 108 -18.09 3.88 -26.12
C SER A 108 -19.40 3.67 -26.89
N LYS A 109 -20.41 4.49 -26.60
CA LYS A 109 -21.36 4.93 -27.63
C LYS A 109 -20.72 6.13 -28.33
N MET A 110 -20.26 5.93 -29.56
CA MET A 110 -20.01 7.03 -30.48
C MET A 110 -20.78 6.76 -31.77
N SER A 111 -21.83 7.55 -31.92
CA SER A 111 -22.63 7.80 -33.11
C SER A 111 -21.80 8.36 -34.26
N LEU A 112 -22.00 7.80 -35.45
CA LEU A 112 -22.01 8.45 -36.76
C LEU A 112 -23.06 7.73 -37.61
#